data_AF-A0A6V7IYA4-F1
#
_entry.id   AF-A0A6V7IYA4-F1
#
_cell.length_a   1.000
_cell.length_b   1.000
_cell.length_c   1.000
_cell.angle_alpha   90.00
_cell.angle_beta   90.00
_cell.angle_gamma   90.00
#
_symmetry.space_group_name_H-M   'P 1'
#
loop_
_entity.id
_entity.type
_entity.pdbx_description
1 polymer ?
#
loop_
_entity_poly.entity_id
_entity_poly.type
_entity_poly.pdbx_seq_one_letter_code
_entity_poly.pdbx_strand_id
1 'polypeptide(L)'
;SGADTIMRCKPLKYTYEKEIVMYAYFKKLVYFSTECIFAPNAYRGYARTFLKDLEKIRPSSIIDIIHSGEKLNIDTKTVKMPERRNCSRCGFVSSQEICKACILLEGLNRGLPKLGIGKSQKALQIVTANKITPDLI
;
A
#
# COMPACT_ATOMS: atom_id res chain seq x y z
N SER A 1 16.73 -13.76 -10.82
CA SER A 1 16.09 -14.39 -9.64
C SER A 1 15.48 -13.31 -8.73
N GLY A 2 14.55 -12.50 -9.23
CA GLY A 2 13.82 -11.55 -8.36
C GLY A 2 12.65 -12.31 -7.77
N ALA A 3 12.79 -12.77 -6.52
CA ALA A 3 11.90 -13.72 -5.84
C ALA A 3 10.47 -13.72 -6.41
N ASP A 4 10.09 -14.87 -6.96
CA ASP A 4 8.72 -15.18 -7.34
C ASP A 4 7.78 -14.62 -6.29
N THR A 5 6.87 -13.77 -6.75
CA THR A 5 5.92 -13.02 -5.94
C THR A 5 5.20 -13.96 -4.98
N ILE A 6 5.57 -13.94 -3.70
CA ILE A 6 4.88 -14.71 -2.65
C ILE A 6 3.41 -14.30 -2.68
N MET A 7 2.54 -15.28 -2.84
CA MET A 7 1.10 -15.05 -2.86
C MET A 7 0.66 -14.50 -1.50
N ARG A 8 0.03 -13.33 -1.50
CA ARG A 8 -0.51 -12.73 -0.28
C ARG A 8 -1.94 -13.20 -0.08
N CYS A 9 -2.20 -13.89 1.02
CA CYS A 9 -3.56 -14.19 1.46
C CYS A 9 -4.02 -13.18 2.53
N LYS A 10 -5.33 -13.00 2.64
CA LYS A 10 -5.97 -12.25 3.74
C LYS A 10 -6.97 -13.18 4.44
N PRO A 11 -6.53 -14.03 5.38
CA PRO A 11 -7.39 -15.05 5.99
C PRO A 11 -8.63 -14.47 6.68
N LEU A 12 -8.48 -13.28 7.29
CA LEU A 12 -9.54 -12.59 8.04
C LEU A 12 -10.34 -11.60 7.16
N LYS A 13 -10.34 -11.77 5.83
CA LYS A 13 -10.98 -10.82 4.89
C LYS A 13 -12.48 -10.62 5.18
N TYR A 14 -13.17 -11.67 5.60
CA TYR A 14 -14.62 -11.67 5.82
C TYR A 14 -15.01 -11.59 7.30
N THR A 15 -14.04 -11.41 8.19
CA THR A 15 -14.28 -11.36 9.65
C THR A 15 -14.30 -9.90 10.09
N TYR A 16 -15.26 -9.53 10.93
CA TYR A 16 -15.36 -8.17 11.45
C TYR A 16 -14.30 -7.92 12.54
N GLU A 17 -13.82 -6.68 12.62
CA GLU A 17 -12.82 -6.27 13.63
C GLU A 17 -13.26 -6.60 15.06
N LYS A 18 -14.55 -6.35 15.39
CA LYS A 18 -15.13 -6.69 16.69
C LYS A 18 -15.03 -8.19 17.04
N GLU A 19 -15.15 -9.07 16.05
CA GLU A 19 -15.09 -10.53 16.24
C GLU A 19 -13.64 -10.98 16.44
N ILE A 20 -12.71 -10.40 15.68
CA ILE A 20 -11.27 -10.66 15.83
C ILE A 20 -10.80 -10.24 17.24
N VAL A 21 -11.20 -9.05 17.69
CA VAL A 21 -10.86 -8.54 19.03
C VAL A 21 -11.50 -9.39 20.12
N MET A 22 -12.78 -9.77 19.98
CA MET A 22 -13.47 -10.65 20.93
C MET A 22 -12.78 -12.02 21.03
N TYR A 23 -12.36 -12.59 19.90
CA TYR A 23 -11.64 -13.86 19.87
C TYR A 23 -10.27 -13.76 20.55
N ALA A 24 -9.51 -12.70 20.26
CA ALA A 24 -8.20 -12.46 20.88
C ALA A 24 -8.32 -12.32 22.39
N TYR A 25 -9.34 -11.61 22.87
CA TYR A 25 -9.65 -11.47 24.29
C TYR A 25 -9.99 -12.82 24.94
N PHE A 26 -10.90 -13.60 24.34
CA PHE A 26 -11.29 -14.92 24.83
C PHE A 26 -10.10 -15.89 24.92
N LYS A 27 -9.20 -15.85 23.92
CA LYS A 27 -7.97 -16.66 23.89
C LYS A 27 -6.81 -16.08 24.70
N LYS A 28 -6.98 -14.91 25.33
CA LYS A 28 -5.93 -14.20 26.09
C LYS A 28 -4.66 -14.00 25.27
N LEU A 29 -4.81 -13.64 23.99
CA LEU A 29 -3.67 -13.35 23.12
C LEU A 29 -3.04 -12.01 23.53
N VAL A 30 -1.71 -11.93 23.47
CA VAL A 30 -0.99 -10.67 23.66
C VAL A 30 -1.08 -9.86 22.36
N TYR A 31 -1.69 -8.67 22.43
CA TYR A 31 -1.76 -7.73 21.31
C TYR A 31 -1.64 -6.28 21.79
N PHE A 32 -1.28 -5.38 20.88
CA PHE A 32 -1.17 -3.94 21.15
C PHE A 32 -2.46 -3.23 20.71
N SER A 33 -3.04 -2.43 21.60
CA SER A 33 -4.18 -1.54 21.31
C SER A 33 -3.76 -0.08 21.08
N THR A 34 -2.47 0.23 21.23
CA THR A 34 -1.94 1.59 21.08
C THR A 34 -1.87 1.97 19.60
N GLU A 35 -2.57 3.05 19.24
CA GLU A 35 -2.46 3.63 17.91
C GLU A 35 -1.13 4.39 17.73
N CYS A 36 -0.65 4.48 16.49
CA CYS A 36 0.52 5.28 16.16
C CYS A 36 0.22 6.78 16.33
N ILE A 37 1.16 7.56 16.89
CA ILE A 37 1.01 9.01 17.08
C ILE A 37 0.75 9.80 15.78
N PHE A 38 1.14 9.24 14.63
CA PHE A 38 0.90 9.82 13.31
C PHE A 38 -0.40 9.33 12.65
N ALA A 39 -1.12 8.38 13.26
CA ALA A 39 -2.37 7.80 12.75
C ALA A 39 -3.56 8.78 12.71
N PRO A 40 -3.75 9.73 13.65
CA PRO A 40 -4.95 10.57 13.69
C PRO A 40 -5.19 11.38 12.41
N ASN A 41 -4.11 11.80 11.75
CA ASN A 41 -4.19 12.58 10.51
C ASN A 41 -4.36 11.70 9.25
N ALA A 42 -4.56 10.39 9.39
CA ALA A 42 -4.68 9.48 8.27
C ALA A 42 -6.11 9.49 7.70
N TYR A 43 -6.24 9.78 6.40
CA TYR A 43 -7.53 9.80 5.70
C TYR A 43 -8.34 8.50 5.82
N ARG A 44 -7.65 7.37 6.02
CA ARG A 44 -8.27 6.05 6.21
C ARG A 44 -9.20 5.99 7.43
N GLY A 45 -8.98 6.83 8.45
CA GLY A 45 -9.87 6.94 9.61
C GLY A 45 -11.28 7.37 9.22
N TYR A 46 -11.41 8.42 8.39
CA TYR A 46 -12.70 8.90 7.91
C TYR A 46 -13.47 7.83 7.12
N ALA A 47 -12.77 7.12 6.22
CA ALA A 47 -13.38 6.04 5.46
C ALA A 47 -13.88 4.89 6.37
N ARG A 48 -13.12 4.56 7.42
CA ARG A 48 -13.53 3.55 8.41
C ARG A 48 -14.80 3.99 9.16
N THR A 49 -14.84 5.24 9.65
CA THR A 49 -16.00 5.78 10.37
C THR A 49 -17.24 5.77 9.49
N PHE A 50 -17.11 6.22 8.24
CA PHE A 50 -18.20 6.19 7.27
C PHE A 50 -18.75 4.76 7.04
N LEU A 51 -17.88 3.77 6.85
CA LEU A 51 -18.30 2.37 6.70
C LEU A 51 -19.00 1.84 7.96
N LYS A 52 -18.57 2.27 9.15
CA LYS A 52 -19.21 1.90 10.42
C LYS A 52 -20.59 2.54 10.58
N ASP A 53 -20.78 3.76 10.12
CA ASP A 53 -22.10 4.40 10.13
C ASP A 53 -23.06 3.74 9.15
N LEU A 54 -22.58 3.26 8.00
CA LEU A 54 -23.38 2.42 7.09
C LEU A 54 -23.75 1.07 7.71
N GLU A 55 -22.81 0.41 8.41
CA GLU A 55 -23.05 -0.86 9.11
C GLU A 55 -24.18 -0.73 10.17
N LYS A 56 -24.26 0.41 10.87
CA LYS A 56 -25.32 0.67 11.87
C LYS A 56 -26.72 0.67 11.24
N ILE A 57 -26.85 1.14 10.01
CA ILE A 57 -28.13 1.18 9.28
C ILE A 57 -28.42 -0.18 8.63
N ARG A 58 -27.41 -0.76 7.96
CA ARG A 58 -27.50 -2.05 7.27
C ARG A 58 -26.30 -2.91 7.64
N PRO A 59 -26.49 -3.98 8.45
CA PRO A 59 -25.39 -4.83 8.91
C PRO A 59 -24.56 -5.47 7.78
N SER A 60 -25.17 -5.72 6.61
CA SER A 60 -24.48 -6.34 5.47
C SER A 60 -23.63 -5.35 4.65
N SER A 61 -23.63 -4.04 4.96
CA SER A 61 -22.97 -3.02 4.13
C SER A 61 -21.50 -3.34 3.84
N ILE A 62 -20.74 -3.77 4.84
CA ILE A 62 -19.31 -4.05 4.69
C ILE A 62 -19.08 -5.26 3.78
N ILE A 63 -19.82 -6.36 3.99
CA ILE A 63 -19.67 -7.59 3.19
C ILE A 63 -20.15 -7.40 1.75
N ASP A 64 -21.23 -6.64 1.56
CA ASP A 64 -21.77 -6.29 0.24
C ASP A 64 -20.75 -5.48 -0.58
N ILE A 65 -20.06 -4.52 0.06
CA ILE A 65 -18.97 -3.75 -0.56
C ILE A 65 -17.81 -4.65 -0.96
N ILE A 66 -17.42 -5.61 -0.10
CA ILE A 66 -16.35 -6.56 -0.40
C ILE A 66 -16.71 -7.38 -1.65
N HIS A 67 -17.90 -7.99 -1.66
CA HIS A 67 -18.34 -8.81 -2.79
C HIS A 67 -18.53 -7.99 -4.08
N SER A 68 -19.01 -6.75 -3.96
CA SER A 68 -19.07 -5.82 -5.09
C SER A 68 -17.67 -5.56 -5.67
N GLY A 69 -16.68 -5.30 -4.81
CA GLY A 69 -15.29 -5.10 -5.22
C GLY A 69 -14.63 -6.33 -5.84
N GLU A 70 -15.00 -7.54 -5.42
CA GLU A 70 -14.51 -8.79 -6.03
C GLU A 70 -15.11 -9.07 -7.40
N LYS A 71 -16.37 -8.66 -7.60
CA LYS A 71 -17.08 -8.81 -8.87
C LYS A 71 -16.80 -7.67 -9.85
N LEU A 72 -16.04 -6.66 -9.41
CA LEU A 72 -15.67 -5.53 -10.26
C LEU A 72 -14.73 -5.99 -11.37
N ASN A 73 -15.21 -5.97 -12.60
CA ASN A 73 -14.43 -6.26 -13.79
C ASN A 73 -14.07 -4.95 -14.50
N ILE A 74 -12.79 -4.77 -14.83
CA ILE A 74 -12.28 -3.58 -15.52
C ILE A 74 -11.89 -4.01 -16.93
N ASP A 75 -12.43 -3.34 -17.95
CA ASP A 75 -12.05 -3.60 -19.32
C ASP A 75 -10.61 -3.13 -19.59
N THR A 76 -9.70 -4.10 -19.65
CA THR A 76 -8.28 -3.90 -19.93
C THR A 76 -8.00 -3.24 -21.29
N LYS A 77 -8.97 -3.20 -22.21
CA LYS A 77 -8.83 -2.48 -23.49
C LYS A 77 -8.97 -0.97 -23.33
N THR A 78 -9.75 -0.52 -22.36
CA THR A 78 -10.02 0.91 -22.12
C THR A 78 -9.02 1.53 -21.14
N VAL A 79 -8.41 0.72 -20.27
CA VAL A 79 -7.49 1.19 -19.22
C VAL A 79 -6.07 0.70 -19.49
N LYS A 80 -5.13 1.63 -19.66
CA LYS A 80 -3.71 1.30 -19.78
C LYS A 80 -3.15 0.78 -18.45
N MET A 81 -2.85 -0.51 -18.40
CA MET A 81 -2.19 -1.13 -17.25
C MET A 81 -0.68 -0.86 -17.27
N PRO A 82 -0.05 -0.56 -16.12
CA PRO A 82 1.39 -0.39 -16.04
C PRO A 82 2.11 -1.73 -16.28
N GLU A 83 3.19 -1.67 -17.04
CA GLU A 83 4.03 -2.84 -17.31
C GLU A 83 4.80 -3.26 -16.05
N ARG A 84 4.82 -4.57 -15.79
CA ARG A 84 5.58 -5.17 -14.70
C ARG A 84 7.02 -5.38 -15.17
N ARG A 85 7.97 -4.78 -14.45
CA ARG A 85 9.42 -4.92 -14.68
C ARG A 85 10.15 -5.15 -13.34
N ASN A 86 11.46 -5.29 -13.40
CA ASN A 86 12.31 -5.40 -12.23
C ASN A 86 13.13 -4.11 -12.05
N CYS A 87 13.32 -3.70 -10.80
CA CYS A 87 14.15 -2.58 -10.43
C CYS A 87 15.61 -2.87 -10.84
N SER A 88 16.26 -1.97 -11.57
CA SER A 88 17.66 -2.11 -11.98
C SER A 88 18.63 -2.13 -10.78
N ARG A 89 18.30 -1.45 -9.68
CA ARG A 89 19.13 -1.36 -8.48
C ARG A 89 19.01 -2.56 -7.53
N CYS A 90 17.78 -2.95 -7.19
CA CYS A 90 17.55 -3.98 -6.16
C CYS A 90 16.93 -5.28 -6.69
N GLY A 91 16.63 -5.37 -7.98
CA GLY A 91 16.07 -6.58 -8.61
C GLY A 91 14.61 -6.90 -8.28
N PHE A 92 13.97 -6.17 -7.35
CA PHE A 92 12.56 -6.38 -6.97
C PHE A 92 11.56 -5.86 -8.02
N VAL A 93 10.33 -6.40 -7.98
CA VAL A 93 9.25 -5.99 -8.87
C VAL A 93 8.95 -4.49 -8.77
N SER A 94 8.84 -3.84 -9.92
CA SER A 94 8.53 -2.43 -10.05
C SER A 94 7.75 -2.14 -11.33
N SER A 95 7.01 -1.03 -11.35
CA SER A 95 6.46 -0.45 -12.59
C SER A 95 7.38 0.62 -13.19
N GLN A 96 8.50 0.93 -12.52
CA GLN A 96 9.53 1.90 -12.91
C GLN A 96 10.88 1.20 -13.05
N GLU A 97 11.84 1.86 -13.70
CA GLU A 97 13.22 1.36 -13.82
C GLU A 97 13.89 1.23 -12.45
N ILE A 98 13.72 2.23 -11.59
CA ILE A 98 14.14 2.20 -10.18
C ILE A 98 12.90 2.21 -9.30
N CYS A 99 12.81 1.32 -8.30
CA CYS A 99 11.64 1.24 -7.44
C CYS A 99 11.53 2.44 -6.50
N LYS A 100 10.29 2.74 -6.08
CA LYS A 100 10.01 3.90 -5.22
C LYS A 100 10.76 3.86 -3.88
N ALA A 101 11.02 2.67 -3.35
CA ALA A 101 11.80 2.49 -2.12
C ALA A 101 13.26 2.92 -2.32
N CYS A 102 13.91 2.49 -3.41
CA CYS A 102 15.27 2.91 -3.75
C CYS A 102 15.37 4.42 -3.98
N ILE A 103 14.39 5.04 -4.65
CA ILE A 103 14.35 6.50 -4.85
C ILE A 103 14.22 7.23 -3.50
N LEU A 104 13.40 6.71 -2.58
CA LEU A 104 13.22 7.31 -1.26
C LEU A 104 14.50 7.22 -0.42
N LEU A 105 15.16 6.05 -0.38
CA LEU A 105 16.42 5.87 0.33
C LEU A 105 17.51 6.79 -0.21
N GLU A 106 17.60 6.92 -1.54
CA GLU A 106 18.57 7.82 -2.16
C GLU A 106 18.30 9.29 -1.78
N GLY A 107 17.03 9.71 -1.79
CA GLY A 107 16.64 11.04 -1.34
C GLY A 107 17.02 11.31 0.11
N LEU A 108 16.87 10.32 1.00
CA LEU A 108 17.27 10.46 2.40
C LEU A 108 18.79 10.54 2.56
N ASN A 109 19.55 9.67 1.88
CA ASN A 109 21.02 9.65 1.96
C ASN A 109 21.67 10.94 1.45
N ARG A 110 21.03 11.61 0.47
CA ARG A 110 21.51 12.88 -0.10
C ARG A 110 20.94 14.13 0.57
N GLY A 111 20.12 13.99 1.62
CA GLY A 111 19.45 15.13 2.25
C GLY A 111 18.39 15.80 1.37
N LEU A 112 17.88 15.09 0.36
CA LEU A 112 16.85 15.52 -0.59
C LEU A 112 15.55 14.71 -0.39
N PRO A 113 14.85 14.83 0.76
CA PRO A 113 13.68 14.00 1.08
C PRO A 113 12.52 14.17 0.09
N LYS A 114 12.43 15.33 -0.57
CA LYS A 114 11.41 15.62 -1.60
C LYS A 114 11.57 14.79 -2.88
N LEU A 115 12.74 14.18 -3.11
CA LEU A 115 12.99 13.29 -4.24
C LEU A 115 12.10 12.03 -4.17
N GLY A 116 11.95 11.47 -2.96
CA GLY A 116 11.11 10.31 -2.69
C GLY A 116 9.62 10.65 -2.55
N ILE A 117 9.27 11.90 -2.24
CA ILE A 117 7.91 12.30 -1.84
C ILE A 117 7.33 13.21 -2.92
N GLY A 118 6.66 12.63 -3.94
CA GLY A 118 6.08 13.39 -5.05
C GLY A 118 5.73 12.54 -6.29
N LYS A 119 5.07 13.19 -7.27
CA LYS A 119 4.75 12.62 -8.59
C LYS A 119 6.04 12.19 -9.29
N SER A 120 6.05 10.97 -9.83
CA SER A 120 7.22 10.31 -10.43
C SER A 120 7.94 11.15 -11.48
N GLN A 121 7.24 11.96 -12.28
CA GLN A 121 7.85 12.80 -13.32
C GLN A 121 8.83 13.86 -12.77
N LYS A 122 8.54 14.50 -11.63
CA LYS A 122 9.47 15.48 -11.02
C LYS A 122 10.67 14.79 -10.38
N ALA A 123 10.48 13.61 -9.80
CA ALA A 123 11.57 12.84 -9.23
C ALA A 123 12.54 12.36 -10.32
N LEU A 124 12.02 11.88 -11.46
CA LEU A 124 12.81 11.51 -12.63
C LEU A 124 13.65 12.67 -13.16
N GLN A 125 13.07 13.86 -13.35
CA GLN A 125 13.80 15.05 -13.81
C GLN A 125 14.98 15.44 -12.90
N ILE A 126 14.81 15.29 -11.58
CA ILE A 126 15.87 15.56 -10.60
C ILE A 126 16.95 14.47 -10.66
N VAL A 127 16.58 13.22 -10.92
CA VAL A 127 17.53 12.10 -11.11
C VAL A 127 18.35 12.29 -12.40
N THR A 128 17.74 12.69 -13.51
CA THR A 128 18.45 12.94 -14.78
C THR A 128 19.29 14.22 -14.75
N ALA A 129 18.82 15.30 -14.12
CA ALA A 129 19.56 16.56 -14.02
C ALA A 129 20.84 16.45 -13.17
N ASN A 130 20.87 15.53 -12.20
CA ASN A 130 22.01 15.35 -11.28
C ASN A 130 23.02 14.27 -11.72
N LYS A 131 22.99 13.79 -12.98
CA LYS A 131 23.86 12.71 -13.49
C LYS A 131 24.02 11.56 -12.50
N ILE A 132 22.90 11.02 -12.01
CA ILE A 132 22.93 9.92 -11.05
C ILE A 132 23.32 8.63 -11.77
N THR A 133 24.60 8.26 -11.70
CA THR A 133 25.10 6.97 -12.17
C THR A 133 24.57 5.84 -11.28
N PRO A 134 24.23 4.67 -11.84
CA PRO A 134 23.87 3.48 -11.06
C PRO A 134 25.02 2.93 -10.19
N ASP A 135 26.26 3.37 -10.40
CA ASP A 135 27.47 2.64 -9.99
C ASP A 135 28.19 3.16 -8.73
N LEU A 136 27.49 3.75 -7.76
CA LEU A 136 28.07 3.99 -6.44
C LEU A 136 27.22 3.30 -5.36
N ILE A 137 27.66 2.05 -5.13
CA ILE A 137 27.26 1.03 -4.12
C ILE A 137 26.12 0.11 -4.56
#